data_AF-A0A9R1S3A3-F1
#
_entry.id   AF-A0A9R1S3A3-F1
#
_cell.length_a   1.000
_cell.length_b   1.000
_cell.length_c   1.000
_cell.angle_alpha   90.00
_cell.angle_beta   90.00
_cell.angle_gamma   90.00
#
_symmetry.space_group_name_H-M   'P 1'
#
loop_
_entity.id
_entity.type
_entity.pdbx_description
1 polymer ?
#
loop_
_entity_poly.entity_id
_entity_poly.type
_entity_poly.pdbx_seq_one_letter_code
_entity_poly.pdbx_strand_id
1 'polypeptide(L)'
;MTESKEFALELFDTLSRRRQMKLDTISKEELREIWQQITDNSFDSRLQIFFDMVDKNADGRIGEAEVKEIIMLSASANKLSRLKEQAEEYAALIMEELDPEELGYIELWQLETLLLQKDTYVNYSQALSYTSQALSQNLALRKKGSIRKIGNSLIYYLEDNWKRLWVLALWIGIMAGLFTWKFIQYRERYVFKVMGYCVTTAKGAAETLKLNMAIILLPVCRNTITWLRNTRAARVLPFDDNINFHKTIAAAIVVGVILHAGNHLVCDFPRLIRSSEEMYTPLGIYFGETKPTYLALIKGVEGVTGIIMVVCMIIAFTLATRWFRRSLVKLPKPFDKLTGFNAFWYSHHLFAIVYVALIVHGQFVYLIRVWYRNRHGCILQCLCACI
;
A
#
# COMPACT_ATOMS: atom_id res chain seq x y z
N MET A 1 6.59 1.01 22.36
CA MET A 1 6.82 1.97 23.47
C MET A 1 7.62 3.18 22.98
N THR A 2 7.21 3.80 21.86
CA THR A 2 7.94 4.93 21.25
C THR A 2 7.46 6.30 21.74
N GLU A 3 6.38 6.34 22.53
CA GLU A 3 5.64 7.57 22.83
C GLU A 3 5.58 7.99 24.31
N SER A 4 6.18 7.27 25.25
CA SER A 4 6.32 7.74 26.64
C SER A 4 7.74 7.51 27.17
N LYS A 5 8.67 8.35 26.73
CA LYS A 5 10.06 8.34 27.22
C LYS A 5 10.12 8.47 28.75
N GLU A 6 9.27 9.32 29.32
CA GLU A 6 9.19 9.58 30.77
C GLU A 6 8.83 8.31 31.55
N PHE A 7 7.77 7.61 31.17
CA PHE A 7 7.38 6.35 31.83
C PHE A 7 8.45 5.26 31.68
N ALA A 8 9.09 5.16 30.52
CA ALA A 8 10.15 4.19 30.28
C ALA A 8 11.41 4.47 31.11
N LEU A 9 11.75 5.75 31.31
CA LEU A 9 12.84 6.18 32.19
C LEU A 9 12.50 5.87 33.65
N GLU A 10 11.29 6.21 34.11
CA GLU A 10 10.88 5.98 35.51
C GLU A 10 10.85 4.48 35.86
N LEU A 11 10.34 3.64 34.96
CA LEU A 11 10.37 2.19 35.11
C LEU A 11 11.81 1.67 35.17
N PHE A 12 12.69 2.20 34.33
CA PHE A 12 14.09 1.80 34.29
C PHE A 12 14.86 2.23 35.55
N ASP A 13 14.67 3.47 36.01
CA ASP A 13 15.29 4.00 37.22
C ASP A 13 14.83 3.23 38.46
N THR A 14 13.55 2.86 38.52
CA THR A 14 12.98 2.04 39.58
C THR A 14 13.64 0.66 39.66
N LEU A 15 13.72 -0.05 38.53
CA LEU A 15 14.34 -1.37 38.48
C LEU A 15 15.85 -1.31 38.78
N SER A 16 16.50 -0.20 38.44
CA SER A 16 17.90 0.07 38.75
C SER A 16 18.13 0.36 40.24
N ARG A 17 17.26 1.17 40.87
CA ARG A 17 17.28 1.46 42.32
C ARG A 17 17.13 0.21 43.16
N ARG A 18 16.17 -0.66 42.81
CA ARG A 18 15.89 -1.93 43.51
C ARG A 18 17.10 -2.86 43.56
N ARG A 19 18.04 -2.71 42.62
CA ARG A 19 19.27 -3.50 42.54
C ARG A 19 20.52 -2.74 42.98
N GLN A 20 20.38 -1.53 43.53
CA GLN A 20 21.49 -0.64 43.89
C GLN A 20 22.49 -0.42 42.75
N MET A 21 22.00 -0.43 41.50
CA MET A 21 22.84 -0.28 40.32
C MET A 21 23.12 1.21 40.10
N LYS A 22 24.37 1.64 40.26
CA LYS A 22 24.83 2.97 39.82
C LYS A 22 25.41 2.84 38.43
N LEU A 23 24.67 3.18 37.39
CA LEU A 23 25.17 2.95 36.03
C LEU A 23 24.79 4.03 35.04
N ASP A 24 25.83 4.60 34.41
CA ASP A 24 25.78 5.32 33.14
C ASP A 24 25.69 4.35 31.93
N THR A 25 25.88 3.03 32.14
CA THR A 25 25.88 1.98 31.08
C THR A 25 25.36 0.64 31.58
N ILE A 26 24.56 -0.09 30.78
CA ILE A 26 23.95 -1.39 31.15
C ILE A 26 24.59 -2.53 30.34
N SER A 27 24.96 -3.63 30.99
CA SER A 27 25.44 -4.86 30.33
C SER A 27 24.29 -5.74 29.78
N LYS A 28 24.62 -6.71 28.93
CA LYS A 28 23.63 -7.61 28.31
C LYS A 28 22.94 -8.51 29.34
N GLU A 29 23.70 -8.94 30.34
CA GLU A 29 23.24 -9.79 31.44
C GLU A 29 22.25 -9.03 32.32
N GLU A 30 22.59 -7.80 32.71
CA GLU A 30 21.72 -6.91 33.49
C GLU A 30 20.41 -6.59 32.75
N LEU A 31 20.50 -6.30 31.43
CA LEU A 31 19.32 -6.06 30.61
C LEU A 31 18.40 -7.30 30.55
N ARG A 32 18.99 -8.51 30.49
CA ARG A 32 18.23 -9.76 30.47
C ARG A 32 17.46 -9.97 31.77
N GLU A 33 18.06 -9.62 32.90
CA GLU A 33 17.42 -9.74 34.21
C GLU A 33 16.30 -8.71 34.42
N ILE A 34 16.52 -7.46 34.02
CA ILE A 34 15.49 -6.40 33.98
C ILE A 34 14.31 -6.86 33.11
N TRP A 35 14.62 -7.43 31.94
CA TRP A 35 13.60 -7.95 31.03
C TRP A 35 12.78 -9.08 31.66
N GLN A 36 13.42 -10.00 32.39
CA GLN A 36 12.71 -11.09 33.07
C GLN A 36 11.68 -10.58 34.08
N GLN A 37 12.01 -9.53 34.84
CA GLN A 37 11.08 -8.92 35.81
C GLN A 37 9.90 -8.24 35.13
N ILE A 38 10.13 -7.51 34.04
CA ILE A 38 9.06 -6.86 33.27
C ILE A 38 8.13 -7.92 32.63
N THR A 39 8.68 -9.06 32.21
CA THR A 39 7.89 -10.14 31.60
C THR A 39 7.16 -11.04 32.58
N ASP A 40 7.38 -10.87 33.90
CA ASP A 40 6.62 -11.61 34.89
C ASP A 40 5.14 -11.21 34.82
N ASN A 41 4.27 -12.22 34.82
CA ASN A 41 2.81 -12.06 34.77
C ASN A 41 2.18 -12.13 36.16
N SER A 42 2.97 -12.34 37.22
CA SER A 42 2.50 -12.25 38.59
C SER A 42 1.93 -10.86 38.87
N PHE A 43 0.70 -10.84 39.40
CA PHE A 43 0.04 -9.60 39.80
C PHE A 43 0.84 -8.89 40.91
N ASP A 44 1.24 -9.64 41.94
CA ASP A 44 2.03 -9.13 43.07
C ASP A 44 3.35 -8.52 42.61
N SER A 45 4.01 -9.15 41.62
CA SER A 45 5.27 -8.63 41.08
C SER A 45 5.09 -7.34 40.28
N ARG A 46 3.98 -7.21 39.53
CA ARG A 46 3.65 -5.97 38.82
C ARG A 46 3.21 -4.85 39.75
N LEU A 47 2.46 -5.21 40.79
CA LEU A 47 1.99 -4.28 41.81
C LEU A 47 3.17 -3.75 42.62
N GLN A 48 4.13 -4.61 42.98
CA GLN A 48 5.36 -4.17 43.65
C GLN A 48 6.19 -3.25 42.75
N ILE A 49 6.37 -3.58 41.46
CA ILE A 49 7.10 -2.68 40.53
C ILE A 49 6.38 -1.33 40.42
N PHE A 50 5.05 -1.33 40.39
CA PHE A 50 4.26 -0.10 40.39
C PHE A 50 4.52 0.71 41.65
N PHE A 51 4.45 0.10 42.84
CA PHE A 51 4.74 0.76 44.11
C PHE A 51 6.17 1.29 44.22
N ASP A 52 7.16 0.54 43.76
CA ASP A 52 8.55 0.99 43.71
C ASP A 52 8.75 2.19 42.75
N MET A 53 7.86 2.35 41.74
CA MET A 53 7.85 3.53 40.86
C MET A 53 7.17 4.74 41.52
N VAL A 54 6.25 4.49 42.46
CA VAL A 54 5.52 5.52 43.20
C VAL A 54 6.38 6.11 44.31
N ASP A 55 6.94 5.23 45.15
CA ASP A 55 7.73 5.58 46.33
C ASP A 55 9.18 5.87 45.92
N LYS A 56 9.49 7.14 45.67
CA LYS A 56 10.81 7.52 45.11
C LYS A 56 11.92 7.53 46.15
N ASN A 57 11.58 7.84 47.39
CA ASN A 57 12.51 7.95 48.53
C ASN A 57 12.61 6.65 49.33
N ALA A 58 11.82 5.62 48.98
CA ALA A 58 11.76 4.32 49.62
C ALA A 58 11.42 4.40 51.12
N ASP A 59 10.61 5.39 51.51
CA ASP A 59 10.19 5.60 52.90
C ASP A 59 8.87 4.89 53.24
N GLY A 60 8.26 4.21 52.27
CA GLY A 60 7.01 3.48 52.41
C GLY A 60 5.77 4.37 52.50
N ARG A 61 5.93 5.67 52.26
CA ARG A 61 4.87 6.69 52.32
C ARG A 61 4.73 7.33 50.95
N ILE A 62 3.50 7.68 50.60
CA ILE A 62 3.18 8.28 49.30
C ILE A 62 2.50 9.61 49.56
N GLY A 63 3.15 10.70 49.16
CA GLY A 63 2.57 12.03 49.26
C GLY A 63 1.63 12.37 48.09
N GLU A 64 0.83 13.42 48.24
CA GLU A 64 -0.07 13.92 47.19
C GLU A 64 0.68 14.22 45.87
N ALA A 65 1.88 14.78 45.97
CA ALA A 65 2.72 15.09 44.82
C ALA A 65 3.14 13.84 44.03
N GLU A 66 3.41 12.73 44.73
CA GLU A 66 3.78 11.45 44.11
C GLU A 66 2.55 10.80 43.46
N VAL A 67 1.39 10.82 44.14
CA VAL A 67 0.10 10.37 43.56
C VAL A 67 -0.20 11.12 42.25
N LYS A 68 -0.06 12.45 42.25
CA LYS A 68 -0.24 13.30 41.06
C LYS A 68 0.70 12.89 39.92
N GLU A 69 1.98 12.66 40.23
CA GLU A 69 2.98 12.29 39.23
C GLU A 69 2.65 10.98 38.52
N ILE A 70 2.19 9.97 39.25
CA ILE A 70 1.81 8.67 38.68
C ILE A 70 0.59 8.80 37.78
N ILE A 71 -0.41 9.58 38.19
CA ILE A 71 -1.59 9.84 37.36
C ILE A 71 -1.15 10.50 36.05
N MET A 72 -0.22 11.46 36.11
CA MET A 72 0.33 12.10 34.91
C MET A 72 1.15 11.13 34.03
N LEU A 73 1.99 10.28 34.62
CA LEU A 73 2.79 9.28 33.91
C LEU A 73 1.90 8.23 33.23
N SER A 74 0.91 7.71 33.94
CA SER A 74 -0.08 6.76 33.43
C SER A 74 -0.97 7.37 32.34
N ALA A 75 -1.45 8.60 32.55
CA ALA A 75 -2.24 9.32 31.56
C ALA A 75 -1.42 9.63 30.29
N SER A 76 -0.14 9.98 30.44
CA SER A 76 0.77 10.24 29.31
C SER A 76 1.08 8.95 28.54
N ALA A 77 1.32 7.83 29.23
CA ALA A 77 1.54 6.53 28.60
C ALA A 77 0.31 6.04 27.82
N ASN A 78 -0.90 6.36 28.29
CA ASN A 78 -2.16 5.93 27.68
C ASN A 78 -2.83 6.99 26.77
N LYS A 79 -2.16 8.14 26.53
CA LYS A 79 -2.67 9.26 25.72
C LYS A 79 -4.01 9.85 26.23
N LEU A 80 -4.20 9.89 27.54
CA LEU A 80 -5.41 10.38 28.19
C LEU A 80 -5.24 11.86 28.60
N SER A 81 -5.37 12.79 27.65
CA SER A 81 -5.11 14.23 27.86
C SER A 81 -5.94 14.85 28.98
N ARG A 82 -7.23 14.50 29.09
CA ARG A 82 -8.13 15.01 30.13
C ARG A 82 -7.71 14.58 31.54
N LEU A 83 -7.25 13.34 31.70
CA LEU A 83 -6.75 12.83 32.98
C LEU A 83 -5.45 13.51 33.40
N LYS A 84 -4.62 13.91 32.42
CA LYS A 84 -3.40 14.68 32.68
C LYS A 84 -3.71 16.10 33.16
N GLU A 85 -4.69 16.76 32.57
CA GLU A 85 -5.12 18.12 32.96
C GLU A 85 -5.77 18.16 34.35
N GLN A 86 -6.47 17.10 34.75
CA GLN A 86 -7.16 17.00 36.04
C GLN A 86 -6.37 16.19 37.10
N ALA A 87 -5.10 15.87 36.85
CA ALA A 87 -4.32 14.99 37.73
C ALA A 87 -4.20 15.50 39.18
N GLU A 88 -4.22 16.83 39.35
CA GLU A 88 -4.19 17.49 40.66
C GLU A 88 -5.49 17.28 41.44
N GLU A 89 -6.63 17.47 40.78
CA GLU A 89 -7.96 17.23 41.36
C GLU A 89 -8.14 15.76 41.75
N TYR A 90 -7.66 14.84 40.90
CA TYR A 90 -7.71 13.41 41.21
C TYR A 90 -6.75 13.00 42.33
N ALA A 91 -5.58 13.62 42.44
CA ALA A 91 -4.66 13.35 43.54
C ALA A 91 -5.25 13.81 44.87
N ALA A 92 -5.84 15.01 44.92
CA ALA A 92 -6.50 15.54 46.11
C ALA A 92 -7.66 14.63 46.57
N LEU A 93 -8.50 14.15 45.64
CA LEU A 93 -9.59 13.22 45.97
C LEU A 93 -9.09 11.87 46.51
N ILE A 94 -7.97 11.36 46.01
CA ILE A 94 -7.38 10.12 46.51
C ILE A 94 -6.81 10.32 47.92
N MET A 95 -6.18 11.46 48.17
CA MET A 95 -5.67 11.80 49.50
C MET A 95 -6.81 12.01 50.50
N GLU A 96 -7.91 12.67 50.12
CA GLU A 96 -9.09 12.87 50.98
C GLU A 96 -9.72 11.53 51.41
N GLU A 97 -9.74 10.54 50.52
CA GLU A 97 -10.30 9.21 50.82
C GLU A 97 -9.36 8.31 51.64
N LEU A 98 -8.04 8.43 51.45
CA LEU A 98 -7.06 7.49 52.04
C LEU A 98 -6.26 8.05 53.22
N ASP A 99 -6.26 9.37 53.40
CA ASP A 99 -5.63 10.08 54.51
C ASP A 99 -6.68 10.90 55.29
N PRO A 100 -7.64 10.23 55.96
CA PRO A 100 -8.72 10.91 56.70
C PRO A 100 -8.21 11.64 57.96
N GLU A 101 -6.97 11.37 58.36
CA GLU A 101 -6.31 12.00 59.51
C GLU A 101 -5.44 13.21 59.10
N GLU A 102 -5.42 13.58 57.81
CA GLU A 102 -4.63 14.69 57.24
C GLU A 102 -3.13 14.63 57.59
N LEU A 103 -2.55 13.44 57.56
CA LEU A 103 -1.13 13.19 57.84
C LEU A 103 -0.21 13.71 56.71
N GLY A 104 -0.77 13.98 55.53
CA GLY A 104 -0.07 14.45 54.33
C GLY A 104 0.59 13.33 53.52
N TYR A 105 0.36 12.07 53.89
CA TYR A 105 0.88 10.89 53.21
C TYR A 105 -0.04 9.68 53.42
N ILE A 106 -0.05 8.77 52.44
CA ILE A 106 -0.69 7.46 52.55
C ILE A 106 0.39 6.39 52.69
N GLU A 107 0.18 5.43 53.58
CA GLU A 107 1.08 4.29 53.74
C GLU A 107 0.85 3.28 52.59
N LEU A 108 1.92 2.64 52.14
CA LEU A 108 1.90 1.76 50.96
C LEU A 108 0.79 0.69 51.01
N TRP A 109 0.55 0.11 52.19
CA TRP A 109 -0.44 -0.93 52.41
C TRP A 109 -1.89 -0.44 52.28
N GLN A 110 -2.16 0.85 52.52
CA GLN A 110 -3.50 1.44 52.36
C GLN A 110 -3.87 1.47 50.87
N LEU A 111 -2.92 1.84 50.01
CA LEU A 111 -3.08 1.83 48.56
C LEU A 111 -3.14 0.40 48.00
N GLU A 112 -2.34 -0.53 48.55
CA GLU A 112 -2.41 -1.96 48.24
C GLU A 112 -3.80 -2.54 48.55
N THR A 113 -4.36 -2.19 49.71
CA THR A 113 -5.69 -2.63 50.13
C THR A 113 -6.77 -2.15 49.16
N LEU A 114 -6.74 -0.89 48.71
CA LEU A 114 -7.68 -0.38 47.71
C LEU A 114 -7.61 -1.13 46.37
N LEU A 115 -6.39 -1.39 45.89
CA LEU A 115 -6.17 -2.07 44.62
C LEU A 115 -6.62 -3.54 44.70
N LEU A 116 -6.34 -4.21 45.81
CA LEU A 116 -6.79 -5.58 46.09
C LEU A 116 -8.33 -5.68 46.29
N GLN A 117 -8.96 -4.66 46.88
CA GLN A 117 -10.42 -4.64 47.08
C GLN A 117 -11.16 -4.50 45.74
N LYS A 118 -10.59 -3.75 44.78
CA LYS A 118 -11.09 -3.66 43.41
C LYS A 118 -10.95 -4.97 42.64
N ASP A 119 -9.88 -5.73 42.87
CA ASP A 119 -9.72 -7.07 42.29
C ASP A 119 -10.77 -8.07 42.79
N THR A 120 -11.37 -7.87 43.95
CA THR A 120 -12.50 -8.72 44.40
C THR A 120 -13.72 -8.54 43.49
N TYR A 121 -13.96 -7.33 42.95
CA TYR A 121 -15.01 -7.05 41.97
C TYR A 121 -14.64 -7.51 40.56
N VAL A 122 -13.36 -7.35 40.17
CA VAL A 122 -12.84 -7.78 38.86
C VAL A 122 -12.71 -9.31 38.77
N ASN A 123 -12.43 -10.02 39.87
CA ASN A 123 -12.36 -11.48 39.95
C ASN A 123 -13.69 -12.16 39.55
N TYR A 124 -14.84 -11.50 39.78
CA TYR A 124 -16.15 -11.99 39.31
C TYR A 124 -16.26 -11.97 37.78
N SER A 125 -15.62 -10.99 37.13
CA SER A 125 -15.49 -10.93 35.65
C SER A 125 -14.36 -11.82 35.12
N GLN A 126 -13.30 -12.03 35.91
CA GLN A 126 -12.15 -12.88 35.57
C GLN A 126 -12.51 -14.36 35.61
N ALA A 127 -13.41 -14.81 36.49
CA ALA A 127 -13.91 -16.19 36.54
C ALA A 127 -14.63 -16.60 35.23
N LEU A 128 -15.31 -15.65 34.58
CA LEU A 128 -15.86 -15.81 33.23
C LEU A 128 -14.75 -15.83 32.15
N SER A 129 -13.63 -15.14 32.42
CA SER A 129 -12.46 -15.15 31.55
C SER A 129 -11.62 -16.45 31.69
N TYR A 130 -11.50 -17.04 32.88
CA TYR A 130 -10.80 -18.31 33.12
C TYR A 130 -11.54 -19.47 32.44
N THR A 131 -12.87 -19.46 32.42
CA THR A 131 -13.66 -20.40 31.62
C THR A 131 -13.46 -20.19 30.12
N SER A 132 -13.30 -18.94 29.66
CA SER A 132 -12.94 -18.64 28.26
C SER A 132 -11.48 -18.99 27.91
N GLN A 133 -10.54 -18.90 28.85
CA GLN A 133 -9.12 -19.24 28.68
C GLN A 133 -8.88 -20.74 28.78
N ALA A 134 -9.56 -21.47 29.65
CA ALA A 134 -9.54 -22.93 29.67
C ALA A 134 -10.21 -23.51 28.41
N LEU A 135 -11.26 -22.86 27.90
CA LEU A 135 -11.85 -23.17 26.59
C LEU A 135 -10.88 -22.82 25.44
N SER A 136 -10.19 -21.67 25.51
CA SER A 136 -9.18 -21.23 24.54
C SER A 136 -7.93 -22.14 24.53
N GLN A 137 -7.45 -22.59 25.70
CA GLN A 137 -6.34 -23.55 25.82
C GLN A 137 -6.75 -24.93 25.30
N ASN A 138 -7.98 -25.40 25.57
CA ASN A 138 -8.51 -26.63 24.96
C ASN A 138 -8.72 -26.48 23.43
N LEU A 139 -9.04 -25.28 22.94
CA LEU A 139 -9.08 -24.95 21.51
C LEU A 139 -7.69 -24.81 20.87
N ALA A 140 -6.68 -24.41 21.65
CA ALA A 140 -5.28 -24.27 21.21
C ALA A 140 -4.54 -25.62 21.21
N LEU A 141 -4.88 -26.53 22.11
CA LEU A 141 -4.36 -27.90 22.15
C LEU A 141 -4.96 -28.82 21.08
N ARG A 142 -6.05 -28.42 20.43
CA ARG A 142 -6.56 -29.10 19.25
C ARG A 142 -5.68 -28.71 18.06
N LYS A 143 -4.62 -29.50 17.78
CA LYS A 143 -3.78 -29.43 16.57
C LYS A 143 -4.65 -29.18 15.32
N LYS A 144 -4.87 -27.91 14.97
CA LYS A 144 -5.52 -27.51 13.72
C LYS A 144 -4.52 -27.76 12.62
N GLY A 145 -4.82 -28.71 11.73
CA GLY A 145 -3.96 -29.04 10.60
C GLY A 145 -3.51 -27.80 9.81
N SER A 146 -2.30 -27.86 9.26
CA SER A 146 -1.62 -26.77 8.54
C SER A 146 -2.54 -26.03 7.54
N ILE A 147 -3.45 -26.75 6.89
CA ILE A 147 -4.42 -26.24 5.91
C ILE A 147 -5.41 -25.24 6.53
N ARG A 148 -5.86 -25.47 7.77
CA ARG A 148 -6.82 -24.57 8.45
C ARG A 148 -6.15 -23.30 8.97
N LYS A 149 -4.84 -23.35 9.27
CA LYS A 149 -4.04 -22.17 9.64
C LYS A 149 -3.78 -21.27 8.43
N ILE A 150 -3.51 -21.85 7.27
CA ILE A 150 -3.40 -21.14 5.98
C ILE A 150 -4.74 -20.50 5.60
N GLY A 151 -5.85 -21.24 5.74
CA GLY A 151 -7.19 -20.73 5.46
C GLY A 151 -7.56 -19.52 6.33
N ASN A 152 -7.34 -19.60 7.64
CA ASN A 152 -7.60 -18.47 8.54
C ASN A 152 -6.70 -17.26 8.23
N SER A 153 -5.42 -17.47 7.94
CA SER A 153 -4.51 -16.38 7.55
C SER A 153 -4.92 -15.71 6.23
N LEU A 154 -5.43 -16.48 5.27
CA LEU A 154 -6.00 -15.95 4.02
C LEU A 154 -7.26 -15.13 4.29
N ILE A 155 -8.15 -15.60 5.15
CA ILE A 155 -9.38 -14.89 5.51
C ILE A 155 -9.03 -13.54 6.16
N TYR A 156 -8.10 -13.51 7.12
CA TYR A 156 -7.66 -12.25 7.73
C TYR A 156 -7.01 -11.29 6.72
N TYR A 157 -6.21 -11.82 5.79
CA TYR A 157 -5.61 -11.00 4.74
C TYR A 157 -6.66 -10.43 3.77
N LEU A 158 -7.66 -11.24 3.42
CA LEU A 158 -8.78 -10.84 2.56
C LEU A 158 -9.65 -9.79 3.23
N GLU A 159 -9.96 -9.94 4.52
CA GLU A 159 -10.72 -8.95 5.29
C GLU A 159 -9.98 -7.62 5.37
N ASP A 160 -8.67 -7.66 5.67
CA ASP A 160 -7.84 -6.46 5.83
C ASP A 160 -7.59 -5.73 4.49
N ASN A 161 -7.56 -6.46 3.36
CA ASN A 161 -7.26 -5.91 2.03
C ASN A 161 -8.43 -5.97 1.04
N TRP A 162 -9.67 -6.19 1.50
CA TRP A 162 -10.81 -6.46 0.62
C TRP A 162 -11.05 -5.34 -0.42
N LYS A 163 -10.86 -4.07 -0.02
CA LYS A 163 -10.99 -2.90 -0.92
C LYS A 163 -9.99 -2.95 -2.07
N ARG A 164 -8.73 -3.31 -1.77
CA ARG A 164 -7.66 -3.43 -2.78
C ARG A 164 -7.96 -4.56 -3.75
N LEU A 165 -8.34 -5.72 -3.21
CA LEU A 165 -8.66 -6.88 -4.03
C LEU A 165 -9.87 -6.61 -4.94
N TRP A 166 -10.91 -5.96 -4.42
CA TRP A 166 -12.08 -5.60 -5.19
C TRP A 166 -11.75 -4.67 -6.36
N VAL A 167 -10.98 -3.60 -6.13
CA VAL A 167 -10.56 -2.68 -7.19
C VAL A 167 -9.70 -3.36 -8.24
N LEU A 168 -8.77 -4.23 -7.83
CA LEU A 168 -7.95 -5.00 -8.75
C LEU A 168 -8.79 -5.98 -9.58
N ALA A 169 -9.73 -6.68 -8.94
CA ALA A 169 -10.64 -7.60 -9.63
C ALA A 169 -11.52 -6.87 -10.65
N LEU A 170 -12.08 -5.71 -10.28
CA LEU A 170 -12.86 -4.87 -11.18
C LEU A 170 -12.03 -4.39 -12.37
N TRP A 171 -10.84 -3.86 -12.13
CA TRP A 171 -9.94 -3.37 -13.19
C TRP A 171 -9.49 -4.50 -14.13
N ILE A 172 -9.10 -5.66 -13.60
CA ILE A 172 -8.76 -6.84 -14.41
C ILE A 172 -9.97 -7.34 -15.19
N GLY A 173 -11.16 -7.36 -14.58
CA GLY A 173 -12.41 -7.74 -15.24
C GLY A 173 -12.74 -6.84 -16.43
N ILE A 174 -12.59 -5.52 -16.27
CA ILE A 174 -12.80 -4.55 -17.36
C ILE A 174 -11.76 -4.79 -18.48
N MET A 175 -10.48 -4.96 -18.14
CA MET A 175 -9.44 -5.24 -19.14
C MET A 175 -9.73 -6.54 -19.90
N ALA A 176 -10.10 -7.62 -19.20
CA ALA A 176 -10.43 -8.90 -19.82
C ALA A 176 -11.66 -8.79 -20.72
N GLY A 177 -12.68 -8.03 -20.29
CA GLY A 177 -13.88 -7.74 -21.09
C GLY A 177 -13.56 -6.98 -22.37
N LEU A 178 -12.81 -5.87 -22.27
CA LEU A 178 -12.39 -5.06 -23.43
C LEU A 178 -11.52 -5.85 -24.41
N PHE A 179 -10.56 -6.61 -23.88
CA PHE A 179 -9.72 -7.48 -24.70
C PHE A 179 -10.56 -8.51 -25.46
N THR A 180 -11.45 -9.22 -24.76
CA THR A 180 -12.30 -10.27 -25.35
C THR A 180 -13.26 -9.69 -26.38
N TRP A 181 -13.87 -8.55 -26.08
CA TRP A 181 -14.77 -7.85 -27.01
C TRP A 181 -14.05 -7.48 -28.32
N LYS A 182 -12.88 -6.85 -28.23
CA LYS A 182 -12.09 -6.52 -29.43
C LYS A 182 -11.56 -7.74 -30.15
N PHE A 183 -11.18 -8.78 -29.41
CA PHE A 183 -10.72 -10.03 -29.98
C PHE A 183 -11.81 -10.68 -30.84
N ILE A 184 -13.03 -10.81 -30.33
CA ILE A 184 -14.18 -11.36 -31.07
C ILE A 184 -14.51 -10.48 -32.26
N GLN A 185 -14.57 -9.16 -32.08
CA GLN A 185 -14.85 -8.21 -33.17
C GLN A 185 -13.87 -8.37 -34.34
N TYR A 186 -12.57 -8.51 -34.07
CA TYR A 186 -11.57 -8.64 -35.13
C TYR A 186 -11.49 -10.04 -35.73
N ARG A 187 -11.92 -11.08 -34.99
CA ARG A 187 -12.00 -12.45 -35.50
C ARG A 187 -13.01 -12.59 -36.64
N GLU A 188 -14.07 -11.79 -36.61
CA GLU A 188 -15.13 -11.78 -37.62
C GLU A 188 -14.79 -10.90 -38.84
N ARG A 189 -13.72 -10.10 -38.78
CA ARG A 189 -13.30 -9.23 -39.89
C ARG A 189 -12.43 -9.98 -40.89
N TYR A 190 -12.48 -9.55 -42.16
CA TYR A 190 -11.65 -10.14 -43.23
C TYR A 190 -10.14 -10.12 -42.92
N VAL A 191 -9.66 -9.11 -42.19
CA VAL A 191 -8.25 -9.00 -41.75
C VAL A 191 -7.76 -10.24 -40.98
N PHE A 192 -8.66 -10.92 -40.27
CA PHE A 192 -8.35 -12.18 -39.57
C PHE A 192 -7.92 -13.30 -40.53
N LYS A 193 -8.46 -13.34 -41.76
CA LYS A 193 -8.08 -14.36 -42.74
C LYS A 193 -6.61 -14.24 -43.18
N VAL A 194 -6.03 -13.04 -43.08
CA VAL A 194 -4.64 -12.76 -43.47
C VAL A 194 -3.69 -12.83 -42.28
N MET A 195 -4.01 -12.10 -41.21
CA MET A 195 -3.11 -11.97 -40.04
C MET A 195 -3.41 -12.99 -38.92
N GLY A 196 -4.59 -13.60 -38.92
CA GLY A 196 -5.01 -14.62 -37.94
C GLY A 196 -5.12 -14.09 -36.51
N TYR A 197 -4.77 -14.91 -35.52
CA TYR A 197 -4.86 -14.55 -34.10
C TYR A 197 -3.92 -13.42 -33.66
N CYS A 198 -2.92 -13.09 -34.47
CA CYS A 198 -1.99 -12.02 -34.16
C CYS A 198 -2.69 -10.65 -34.18
N VAL A 199 -3.53 -10.37 -35.20
CA VAL A 199 -4.25 -9.10 -35.26
C VAL A 199 -5.30 -8.97 -34.17
N THR A 200 -6.00 -10.06 -33.81
CA THR A 200 -7.00 -10.02 -32.74
C THR A 200 -6.35 -9.79 -31.38
N THR A 201 -5.19 -10.42 -31.13
CA THR A 201 -4.41 -10.22 -29.91
C THR A 201 -3.81 -8.81 -29.85
N ALA A 202 -3.24 -8.32 -30.96
CA ALA A 202 -2.70 -6.97 -31.04
C ALA A 202 -3.77 -5.89 -30.82
N LYS A 203 -4.97 -6.07 -31.37
CA LYS A 203 -6.10 -5.15 -31.20
C LYS A 203 -6.76 -5.25 -29.82
N GLY A 204 -6.84 -6.46 -29.25
CA GLY A 204 -7.27 -6.64 -27.86
C GLY A 204 -6.31 -5.95 -26.89
N ALA A 205 -5.00 -6.13 -27.06
CA ALA A 205 -3.97 -5.48 -26.25
C ALA A 205 -3.95 -3.96 -26.43
N ALA A 206 -4.23 -3.47 -27.65
CA ALA A 206 -4.37 -2.03 -27.88
C ALA A 206 -5.53 -1.43 -27.05
N GLU A 207 -6.65 -2.13 -26.93
CA GLU A 207 -7.80 -1.62 -26.17
C GLU A 207 -7.52 -1.60 -24.67
N THR A 208 -6.83 -2.61 -24.13
CA THR A 208 -6.41 -2.57 -22.72
C THR A 208 -5.35 -1.50 -22.48
N LEU A 209 -4.48 -1.23 -23.46
CA LEU A 209 -3.50 -0.14 -23.39
C LEU A 209 -4.19 1.23 -23.32
N LYS A 210 -5.23 1.48 -24.13
CA LYS A 210 -5.97 2.76 -24.05
C LYS A 210 -6.54 2.99 -22.66
N LEU A 211 -7.20 1.98 -22.09
CA LEU A 211 -7.77 2.09 -20.75
C LEU A 211 -6.68 2.41 -19.73
N ASN A 212 -5.58 1.65 -19.76
CA ASN A 212 -4.48 1.83 -18.82
C ASN A 212 -3.78 3.19 -18.99
N MET A 213 -3.60 3.65 -20.23
CA MET A 213 -3.07 4.98 -20.52
C MET A 213 -4.03 6.10 -20.09
N ALA A 214 -5.34 5.90 -20.08
CA ALA A 214 -6.27 6.89 -19.54
C ALA A 214 -6.19 6.98 -18.01
N ILE A 215 -6.16 5.83 -17.32
CA ILE A 215 -6.27 5.81 -15.87
C ILE A 215 -4.92 5.99 -15.14
N ILE A 216 -3.77 5.77 -15.78
CA ILE A 216 -2.43 5.82 -15.14
C ILE A 216 -2.11 7.17 -14.49
N LEU A 217 -2.67 8.28 -15.00
CA LEU A 217 -2.46 9.62 -14.44
C LEU A 217 -3.36 9.92 -13.24
N LEU A 218 -4.53 9.29 -13.12
CA LEU A 218 -5.47 9.58 -12.03
C LEU A 218 -4.85 9.37 -10.64
N PRO A 219 -4.11 8.27 -10.36
CA PRO A 219 -3.54 8.04 -9.04
C PRO A 219 -2.43 9.04 -8.66
N VAL A 220 -1.78 9.71 -9.62
CA VAL A 220 -0.74 10.70 -9.36
C VAL A 220 -1.27 12.13 -9.23
N CYS A 221 -2.54 12.38 -9.58
CA CYS A 221 -3.24 13.65 -9.40
C CYS A 221 -3.58 13.89 -7.92
N ARG A 222 -2.60 14.37 -7.14
CA ARG A 222 -2.69 14.54 -5.67
C ARG A 222 -3.95 15.29 -5.23
N ASN A 223 -4.25 16.45 -5.83
CA ASN A 223 -5.42 17.26 -5.46
C ASN A 223 -6.74 16.49 -5.68
N THR A 224 -6.87 15.81 -6.82
CA THR A 224 -8.04 15.00 -7.15
C THR A 224 -8.22 13.82 -6.18
N ILE A 225 -7.13 13.12 -5.86
CA ILE A 225 -7.16 11.99 -4.91
C ILE A 225 -7.51 12.47 -3.50
N THR A 226 -6.94 13.59 -3.04
CA THR A 226 -7.27 14.17 -1.74
C THR A 226 -8.73 14.58 -1.66
N TRP A 227 -9.27 15.19 -2.72
CA TRP A 227 -10.70 15.53 -2.79
C TRP A 227 -11.59 14.27 -2.76
N LEU A 228 -11.28 13.26 -3.60
CA LEU A 228 -12.02 12.00 -3.64
C LEU A 228 -12.02 11.25 -2.31
N ARG A 229 -10.93 11.34 -1.54
CA ARG A 229 -10.82 10.74 -0.21
C ARG A 229 -11.83 11.29 0.79
N ASN A 230 -12.28 12.53 0.62
CA ASN A 230 -13.29 13.15 1.49
C ASN A 230 -14.73 12.85 1.05
N THR A 231 -14.92 12.09 -0.02
CA THR A 231 -16.25 11.69 -0.52
C THR A 231 -16.66 10.30 -0.04
N ARG A 232 -17.91 9.91 -0.30
CA ARG A 232 -18.42 8.55 -0.02
C ARG A 232 -17.63 7.45 -0.72
N ALA A 233 -16.86 7.77 -1.77
CA ALA A 233 -16.03 6.82 -2.52
C ALA A 233 -14.93 6.18 -1.66
N ALA A 234 -14.44 6.85 -0.60
CA ALA A 234 -13.39 6.32 0.29
C ALA A 234 -13.83 5.07 1.09
N ARG A 235 -15.15 4.82 1.17
CA ARG A 235 -15.68 3.57 1.75
C ARG A 235 -15.37 2.35 0.86
N VAL A 236 -15.26 2.54 -0.45
CA VAL A 236 -15.10 1.44 -1.42
C VAL A 236 -13.69 1.42 -2.03
N LEU A 237 -13.05 2.58 -2.19
CA LEU A 237 -11.75 2.72 -2.86
C LEU A 237 -10.61 2.98 -1.85
N PRO A 238 -9.48 2.24 -1.94
CA PRO A 238 -8.31 2.44 -1.09
C PRO A 238 -7.42 3.56 -1.67
N PHE A 239 -7.83 4.82 -1.49
CA PHE A 239 -7.13 5.97 -2.07
C PHE A 239 -5.69 6.17 -1.56
N ASP A 240 -5.34 5.65 -0.38
CA ASP A 240 -3.98 5.74 0.18
C ASP A 240 -2.96 4.86 -0.57
N ASP A 241 -3.42 3.92 -1.41
CA ASP A 241 -2.59 3.06 -2.26
C ASP A 241 -2.48 3.53 -3.71
N ASN A 242 -2.88 4.77 -3.99
CA ASN A 242 -2.85 5.35 -5.34
C ASN A 242 -1.50 5.14 -6.07
N ILE A 243 -0.36 5.37 -5.41
CA ILE A 243 0.97 5.19 -6.02
C ILE A 243 1.30 3.72 -6.26
N ASN A 244 0.81 2.80 -5.42
CA ASN A 244 0.99 1.37 -5.67
C ASN A 244 0.13 0.93 -6.86
N PHE A 245 -1.10 1.44 -6.96
CA PHE A 245 -1.95 1.20 -8.12
C PHE A 245 -1.36 1.76 -9.41
N HIS A 246 -0.76 2.96 -9.40
CA HIS A 246 -0.01 3.51 -10.54
C HIS A 246 1.09 2.56 -11.02
N LYS A 247 1.88 1.98 -10.12
CA LYS A 247 2.91 0.98 -10.49
C LYS A 247 2.30 -0.29 -11.08
N THR A 248 1.17 -0.74 -10.54
CA THR A 248 0.45 -1.93 -11.06
C THR A 248 -0.08 -1.68 -12.47
N ILE A 249 -0.67 -0.51 -12.74
CA ILE A 249 -1.09 -0.11 -14.08
C ILE A 249 0.12 -0.01 -15.01
N ALA A 250 1.22 0.58 -14.57
CA ALA A 250 2.45 0.65 -15.37
C ALA A 250 2.97 -0.74 -15.77
N ALA A 251 2.90 -1.72 -14.87
CA ALA A 251 3.25 -3.11 -15.19
C ALA A 251 2.31 -3.71 -16.25
N ALA A 252 0.99 -3.47 -16.15
CA ALA A 252 0.04 -3.90 -17.18
C ALA A 252 0.27 -3.20 -18.52
N ILE A 253 0.67 -1.92 -18.53
CA ILE A 253 1.07 -1.20 -19.74
C ILE A 253 2.26 -1.89 -20.42
N VAL A 254 3.29 -2.28 -19.67
CA VAL A 254 4.44 -3.02 -20.24
C VAL A 254 3.98 -4.31 -20.92
N VAL A 255 3.16 -5.11 -20.25
CA VAL A 255 2.61 -6.35 -20.81
C VAL A 255 1.77 -6.06 -22.06
N GLY A 256 0.91 -5.04 -22.01
CA GLY A 256 0.10 -4.61 -23.15
C GLY A 256 0.94 -4.17 -24.34
N VAL A 257 2.01 -3.40 -24.13
CA VAL A 257 2.93 -2.95 -25.20
C VAL A 257 3.64 -4.13 -25.82
N ILE A 258 4.13 -5.09 -25.03
CA ILE A 258 4.76 -6.32 -25.56
C ILE A 258 3.78 -7.10 -26.43
N LEU A 259 2.55 -7.30 -25.96
CA LEU A 259 1.53 -8.01 -26.73
C LEU A 259 1.08 -7.25 -27.98
N HIS A 260 0.98 -5.93 -27.90
CA HIS A 260 0.55 -5.08 -29.02
C HIS A 260 1.65 -4.92 -30.07
N ALA A 261 2.78 -4.33 -29.69
CA ALA A 261 3.90 -4.05 -30.59
C ALA A 261 4.59 -5.35 -31.04
N GLY A 262 4.76 -6.32 -30.13
CA GLY A 262 5.36 -7.62 -30.45
C GLY A 262 4.57 -8.38 -31.51
N ASN A 263 3.23 -8.45 -31.38
CA ASN A 263 2.42 -9.08 -32.42
C ASN A 263 2.45 -8.33 -33.75
N HIS A 264 2.43 -6.99 -33.72
CA HIS A 264 2.55 -6.20 -34.95
C HIS A 264 3.87 -6.48 -35.68
N LEU A 265 5.01 -6.43 -34.97
CA LEU A 265 6.34 -6.57 -35.56
C LEU A 265 6.68 -8.02 -35.93
N VAL A 266 6.37 -8.98 -35.06
CA VAL A 266 6.83 -10.37 -35.20
C VAL A 266 5.84 -11.21 -36.00
N CYS A 267 4.56 -10.85 -36.01
CA CYS A 267 3.53 -11.69 -36.62
C CYS A 267 2.69 -10.98 -37.70
N ASP A 268 2.05 -9.84 -37.41
CA ASP A 268 1.13 -9.21 -38.36
C ASP A 268 1.86 -8.71 -39.61
N PHE A 269 2.95 -7.96 -39.46
CA PHE A 269 3.70 -7.43 -40.61
C PHE A 269 4.28 -8.58 -41.47
N PRO A 270 4.97 -9.60 -40.91
CA PRO A 270 5.43 -10.72 -41.71
C PRO A 270 4.31 -11.50 -42.41
N ARG A 271 3.15 -11.71 -41.76
CA ARG A 271 2.01 -12.41 -42.36
C ARG A 271 1.37 -11.60 -43.48
N LEU A 272 1.22 -10.29 -43.31
CA LEU A 272 0.71 -9.39 -44.34
C LEU A 272 1.61 -9.40 -45.58
N ILE A 273 2.92 -9.33 -45.39
CA ILE A 273 3.87 -9.30 -46.51
C ILE A 273 3.89 -10.64 -47.27
N ARG A 274 3.75 -11.76 -46.55
CA ARG A 274 3.76 -13.10 -47.13
C ARG A 274 2.41 -13.58 -47.69
N SER A 275 1.33 -12.82 -47.54
CA SER A 275 0.02 -13.22 -48.06
C SER A 275 0.04 -13.35 -49.59
N SER A 276 -0.89 -14.09 -50.20
CA SER A 276 -1.08 -13.99 -51.66
C SER A 276 -1.64 -12.60 -52.04
N GLU A 277 -1.49 -12.20 -53.29
CA GLU A 277 -2.10 -10.96 -53.81
C GLU A 277 -3.63 -10.99 -53.68
N GLU A 278 -4.27 -12.12 -53.99
CA GLU A 278 -5.72 -12.31 -53.84
C GLU A 278 -6.22 -12.03 -52.40
N MET A 279 -5.48 -12.52 -51.40
CA MET A 279 -5.80 -12.30 -49.99
C MET A 279 -5.48 -10.87 -49.53
N TYR A 280 -4.57 -10.18 -50.22
CA TYR A 280 -4.19 -8.81 -49.92
C TYR A 280 -5.15 -7.78 -50.53
N THR A 281 -5.69 -8.03 -51.72
CA THR A 281 -6.53 -7.08 -52.47
C THR A 281 -7.62 -6.40 -51.61
N PRO A 282 -8.39 -7.12 -50.76
CA PRO A 282 -9.42 -6.48 -49.93
C PRO A 282 -8.86 -5.62 -48.78
N LEU A 283 -7.57 -5.78 -48.45
CA LEU A 283 -6.85 -4.97 -47.46
C LEU A 283 -6.22 -3.71 -48.06
N GLY A 284 -6.23 -3.55 -49.37
CA GLY A 284 -5.64 -2.40 -50.05
C GLY A 284 -6.26 -1.05 -49.63
N ILE A 285 -7.53 -1.06 -49.19
CA ILE A 285 -8.20 0.12 -48.63
C ILE A 285 -7.53 0.65 -47.34
N TYR A 286 -6.80 -0.22 -46.64
CA TYR A 286 -6.15 0.08 -45.37
C TYR A 286 -4.65 0.31 -45.54
N PHE A 287 -3.99 -0.49 -46.38
CA PHE A 287 -2.53 -0.51 -46.53
C PHE A 287 -2.00 0.03 -47.87
N GLY A 288 -2.90 0.41 -48.80
CA GLY A 288 -2.57 0.87 -50.16
C GLY A 288 -2.77 -0.22 -51.21
N GLU A 289 -2.91 0.16 -52.48
CA GLU A 289 -3.16 -0.79 -53.59
C GLU A 289 -2.02 -1.80 -53.76
N THR A 290 -0.78 -1.35 -53.59
CA THR A 290 0.41 -2.22 -53.62
C THR A 290 0.76 -2.69 -52.22
N LYS A 291 1.07 -3.98 -52.08
CA LYS A 291 1.52 -4.54 -50.82
C LYS A 291 2.77 -3.82 -50.26
N PRO A 292 2.74 -3.36 -49.00
CA PRO A 292 3.86 -2.65 -48.42
C PRO A 292 5.01 -3.60 -48.05
N THR A 293 6.23 -3.10 -48.09
CA THR A 293 7.40 -3.79 -47.52
C THR A 293 7.45 -3.59 -46.00
N TYR A 294 8.23 -4.43 -45.30
CA TYR A 294 8.39 -4.32 -43.85
C TYR A 294 8.91 -2.95 -43.42
N LEU A 295 9.89 -2.41 -44.16
CA LEU A 295 10.40 -1.06 -43.90
C LEU A 295 9.37 0.03 -44.17
N ALA A 296 8.49 -0.15 -45.16
CA ALA A 296 7.40 0.80 -45.41
C ALA A 296 6.39 0.83 -44.24
N LEU A 297 6.07 -0.32 -43.67
CA LEU A 297 5.20 -0.42 -42.49
C LEU A 297 5.81 0.26 -41.25
N ILE A 298 7.11 0.07 -41.03
CA ILE A 298 7.84 0.71 -39.92
C ILE A 298 7.99 2.22 -40.13
N LYS A 299 8.27 2.67 -41.34
CA LYS A 299 8.41 4.10 -41.67
C LYS A 299 7.08 4.84 -41.74
N GLY A 300 5.97 4.12 -41.82
CA GLY A 300 4.64 4.69 -41.72
C GLY A 300 4.42 5.39 -40.38
N VAL A 301 3.43 6.29 -40.33
CA VAL A 301 3.12 7.11 -39.14
C VAL A 301 2.94 6.23 -37.90
N GLU A 302 2.22 5.11 -38.02
CA GLU A 302 2.01 4.13 -36.95
C GLU A 302 3.31 3.53 -36.41
N GLY A 303 4.23 3.15 -37.29
CA GLY A 303 5.49 2.52 -36.90
C GLY A 303 6.42 3.51 -36.21
N VAL A 304 6.57 4.71 -36.77
CA VAL A 304 7.44 5.76 -36.20
C VAL A 304 6.93 6.23 -34.85
N THR A 305 5.63 6.53 -34.74
CA THR A 305 5.02 6.95 -33.46
C THR A 305 5.11 5.83 -32.41
N GLY A 306 4.88 4.57 -32.79
CA GLY A 306 5.04 3.41 -31.94
C GLY A 306 6.46 3.26 -31.39
N ILE A 307 7.47 3.40 -32.25
CA ILE A 307 8.89 3.32 -31.85
C ILE A 307 9.25 4.47 -30.90
N ILE A 308 8.84 5.71 -31.20
CA ILE A 308 9.07 6.87 -30.33
C ILE A 308 8.48 6.62 -28.93
N MET A 309 7.24 6.13 -28.86
CA MET A 309 6.59 5.79 -27.58
C MET A 309 7.37 4.72 -26.82
N VAL A 310 7.72 3.61 -27.47
CA VAL A 310 8.45 2.49 -26.85
C VAL A 310 9.80 2.94 -26.31
N VAL A 311 10.57 3.73 -27.08
CA VAL A 311 11.87 4.25 -26.64
C VAL A 311 11.72 5.16 -25.42
N CYS A 312 10.77 6.10 -25.45
CA CYS A 312 10.50 6.99 -24.32
C CYS A 312 10.08 6.20 -23.06
N MET A 313 9.23 5.19 -23.23
CA MET A 313 8.76 4.34 -22.13
C MET A 313 9.87 3.47 -21.55
N ILE A 314 10.76 2.92 -22.37
CA ILE A 314 11.93 2.16 -21.90
C ILE A 314 12.81 3.04 -21.01
N ILE A 315 13.09 4.28 -21.44
CA ILE A 315 13.89 5.22 -20.66
C ILE A 315 13.19 5.54 -19.33
N ALA A 316 11.92 5.94 -19.38
CA ALA A 316 11.14 6.31 -18.20
C ALA A 316 11.01 5.14 -17.21
N PHE A 317 10.63 3.95 -17.67
CA PHE A 317 10.43 2.77 -16.81
C PHE A 317 11.74 2.25 -16.22
N THR A 318 12.84 2.25 -16.98
CA THR A 318 14.17 1.86 -16.45
C THR A 318 14.57 2.75 -15.30
N LEU A 319 14.44 4.07 -15.48
CA LEU A 319 14.77 5.06 -14.46
C LEU A 319 13.72 5.13 -13.32
N ALA A 320 12.50 4.60 -13.52
CA ALA A 320 11.48 4.41 -12.48
C ALA A 320 11.83 3.31 -11.47
N THR A 321 12.63 2.33 -11.88
CA THR A 321 12.93 1.17 -11.04
C THR A 321 13.62 1.58 -9.74
N ARG A 322 13.37 0.82 -8.66
CA ARG A 322 13.93 1.11 -7.33
C ARG A 322 15.45 1.25 -7.35
N TRP A 323 16.11 0.46 -8.18
CA TRP A 323 17.57 0.37 -8.31
C TRP A 323 18.16 1.68 -8.85
N PHE A 324 17.64 2.17 -9.97
CA PHE A 324 18.09 3.42 -10.60
C PHE A 324 17.62 4.66 -9.83
N ARG A 325 16.37 4.67 -9.37
CA ARG A 325 15.79 5.81 -8.65
C ARG A 325 16.46 6.07 -7.29
N ARG A 326 16.92 5.03 -6.60
CA ARG A 326 17.66 5.15 -5.31
C ARG A 326 19.18 5.16 -5.49
N SER A 327 19.69 5.31 -6.71
CA SER A 327 21.13 5.32 -7.02
C SER A 327 21.90 4.12 -6.47
N LEU A 328 21.26 2.94 -6.46
CA LEU A 328 21.91 1.69 -6.04
C LEU A 328 22.85 1.14 -7.12
N VAL A 329 22.62 1.51 -8.39
CA VAL A 329 23.51 1.22 -9.52
C VAL A 329 24.43 2.42 -9.72
N LYS A 330 25.75 2.21 -9.63
CA LYS A 330 26.75 3.22 -9.96
C LYS A 330 27.20 3.02 -11.40
N LEU A 331 26.84 3.93 -12.29
CA LEU A 331 27.30 3.92 -13.68
C LEU A 331 28.67 4.63 -13.80
N PRO A 332 29.56 4.17 -14.70
CA PRO A 332 30.81 4.86 -14.98
C PRO A 332 30.56 6.22 -15.64
N LYS A 333 31.48 7.18 -15.44
CA LYS A 333 31.42 8.49 -16.12
C LYS A 333 31.43 8.28 -17.65
N PRO A 334 30.60 9.02 -18.42
CA PRO A 334 29.81 10.19 -18.05
C PRO A 334 28.36 9.91 -17.59
N PHE A 335 28.00 8.64 -17.34
CA PHE A 335 26.61 8.23 -17.08
C PHE A 335 26.23 8.22 -15.59
N ASP A 336 27.12 8.65 -14.70
CA ASP A 336 26.87 8.78 -13.26
C ASP A 336 25.66 9.67 -12.95
N LYS A 337 25.44 10.72 -13.76
CA LYS A 337 24.29 11.63 -13.68
C LYS A 337 22.95 11.03 -14.14
N LEU A 338 22.94 9.86 -14.77
CA LEU A 338 21.72 9.16 -15.20
C LEU A 338 21.08 8.31 -14.09
N THR A 339 21.48 8.49 -12.84
CA THR A 339 20.94 7.76 -11.69
C THR A 339 20.42 8.72 -10.62
N GLY A 340 19.46 8.26 -9.82
CA GLY A 340 18.88 9.02 -8.72
C GLY A 340 17.54 9.70 -9.02
N PHE A 341 17.03 10.44 -8.03
CA PHE A 341 15.68 11.01 -8.07
C PHE A 341 15.49 12.03 -9.18
N ASN A 342 16.50 12.87 -9.47
CA ASN A 342 16.43 13.86 -10.56
C ASN A 342 16.31 13.17 -11.93
N ALA A 343 17.12 12.15 -12.19
CA ALA A 343 17.06 11.37 -13.44
C ALA A 343 15.69 10.68 -13.61
N PHE A 344 15.14 10.14 -12.53
CA PHE A 344 13.76 9.64 -12.50
C PHE A 344 12.74 10.72 -12.86
N TRP A 345 12.82 11.89 -12.21
CA TRP A 345 11.83 12.96 -12.35
C TRP A 345 11.84 13.53 -13.77
N TYR A 346 13.01 13.88 -14.31
CA TYR A 346 13.11 14.42 -15.68
C TYR A 346 12.72 13.39 -16.72
N SER A 347 13.13 12.13 -16.57
CA SER A 347 12.74 11.08 -17.52
C SER A 347 11.25 10.77 -17.47
N HIS A 348 10.57 10.92 -16.32
CA HIS A 348 9.13 10.72 -16.26
C HIS A 348 8.35 11.75 -17.09
N HIS A 349 8.86 12.98 -17.26
CA HIS A 349 8.22 14.00 -18.11
C HIS A 349 8.15 13.60 -19.59
N LEU A 350 8.89 12.57 -20.02
CA LEU A 350 8.71 11.96 -21.34
C LEU A 350 7.28 11.44 -21.55
N PHE A 351 6.46 11.29 -20.49
CA PHE A 351 5.03 11.01 -20.62
C PHE A 351 4.35 12.01 -21.57
N ALA A 352 4.72 13.29 -21.56
CA ALA A 352 4.12 14.29 -22.46
C ALA A 352 4.33 13.93 -23.94
N ILE A 353 5.54 13.51 -24.29
CA ILE A 353 5.87 13.04 -25.66
C ILE A 353 5.08 11.77 -25.97
N VAL A 354 5.01 10.83 -25.01
CA VAL A 354 4.26 9.57 -25.19
C VAL A 354 2.78 9.84 -25.47
N TYR A 355 2.11 10.75 -24.74
CA TYR A 355 0.70 11.06 -24.99
C TYR A 355 0.47 11.77 -26.33
N VAL A 356 1.34 12.71 -26.72
CA VAL A 356 1.26 13.34 -28.04
C VAL A 356 1.42 12.29 -29.15
N ALA A 357 2.42 11.42 -29.03
CA ALA A 357 2.65 10.33 -29.98
C ALA A 357 1.49 9.31 -29.97
N LEU A 358 0.87 9.04 -28.82
CA LEU A 358 -0.27 8.13 -28.67
C LEU A 358 -1.51 8.68 -29.40
N ILE A 359 -1.78 9.97 -29.31
CA ILE A 359 -2.90 10.62 -30.03
C ILE A 359 -2.67 10.51 -31.54
N VAL A 360 -1.46 10.81 -32.02
CA VAL A 360 -1.12 10.69 -33.44
C VAL A 360 -1.23 9.23 -33.88
N HIS A 361 -0.65 8.30 -33.14
CA HIS A 361 -0.73 6.86 -33.39
C HIS A 361 -2.18 6.40 -33.49
N GLY A 362 -3.04 6.75 -32.52
CA GLY A 362 -4.45 6.36 -32.51
C GLY A 362 -5.27 6.90 -33.68
N GLN A 363 -4.92 8.08 -34.21
CA GLN A 363 -5.65 8.75 -35.29
C GLN A 363 -5.36 8.17 -36.67
N PHE A 364 -4.15 7.66 -36.91
CA PHE A 364 -3.71 7.19 -38.23
C PHE A 364 -3.81 5.66 -38.39
N VAL A 365 -4.29 4.92 -37.37
CA VAL A 365 -4.41 3.46 -37.39
C VAL A 365 -5.11 2.98 -38.66
N TYR A 366 -4.39 2.18 -39.44
CA TYR A 366 -4.76 1.69 -40.77
C TYR A 366 -6.16 1.07 -40.88
N LEU A 367 -6.76 0.57 -39.80
CA LEU A 367 -7.94 -0.30 -39.81
C LEU A 367 -9.28 0.41 -39.45
N ILE A 368 -9.31 1.75 -39.38
CA ILE A 368 -10.47 2.55 -38.95
C ILE A 368 -10.96 3.56 -40.02
N ARG A 369 -10.29 3.66 -41.19
CA ARG A 369 -10.54 4.72 -42.21
C ARG A 369 -11.99 4.90 -42.67
N VAL A 370 -12.85 3.87 -42.61
CA VAL A 370 -14.26 3.98 -43.06
C VAL A 370 -15.13 4.81 -42.11
N TRP A 371 -14.75 4.96 -40.84
CA TRP A 371 -15.63 5.60 -39.83
C TRP A 371 -15.59 7.14 -39.84
N TYR A 372 -14.55 7.74 -40.40
CA TYR A 372 -14.34 9.19 -40.42
C TYR A 372 -15.33 9.98 -41.31
N ARG A 373 -16.19 9.28 -42.09
CA ARG A 373 -17.10 9.94 -43.06
C ARG A 373 -18.48 10.31 -42.49
N ASN A 374 -18.80 9.95 -41.25
CA ASN A 374 -20.03 10.40 -40.59
C ASN A 374 -19.70 11.48 -39.55
N ARG A 375 -19.62 12.73 -40.04
CA ARG A 375 -19.47 13.94 -39.23
C ARG A 375 -20.72 14.13 -38.37
N HIS A 376 -20.58 14.14 -37.04
CA HIS A 376 -21.33 14.92 -36.04
C HIS A 376 -21.00 14.37 -34.63
N GLY A 377 -19.81 14.68 -34.10
CA GLY A 377 -19.42 14.20 -32.76
C GLY A 377 -17.94 14.32 -32.40
N CYS A 378 -17.19 15.24 -33.01
CA CYS A 378 -15.72 15.20 -33.00
C CYS A 378 -15.06 15.43 -31.62
N ILE A 379 -15.74 16.08 -30.67
CA ILE A 379 -15.12 16.45 -29.38
C ILE A 379 -15.34 15.37 -28.31
N LEU A 380 -16.52 14.71 -28.30
CA LEU A 380 -16.78 13.61 -27.35
C LEU A 380 -16.11 12.29 -27.80
N GLN A 381 -15.84 12.12 -29.10
CA GLN A 381 -15.12 10.95 -29.63
C GLN A 381 -13.60 10.99 -29.38
N CYS A 382 -12.98 12.18 -29.31
CA CYS A 382 -11.57 12.29 -28.93
C CYS A 382 -11.32 11.72 -27.53
N LEU A 383 -12.28 11.85 -26.61
CA LEU A 383 -12.21 11.23 -25.29
C LEU A 383 -12.38 9.69 -25.33
N CYS A 384 -13.26 9.15 -26.19
CA CYS A 384 -13.38 7.69 -26.40
C CYS A 384 -12.25 7.07 -27.24
N ALA A 385 -11.47 7.86 -27.97
CA ALA A 385 -10.22 7.41 -28.60
C ALA A 385 -9.02 7.55 -27.65
N CYS A 386 -9.16 8.35 -26.59
CA CYS A 386 -8.17 8.56 -25.53
C CYS A 386 -8.44 7.74 -24.26
N ILE A 387 -9.46 6.87 -24.23
CA ILE A 387 -9.77 5.90 -23.16
C ILE A 387 -9.88 4.49 -23.74
#